data_AF-A0AAV1SFW5-F1
#
_entry.id   AF-A0AAV1SFW5-F1
#
_cell.length_a   1.000
_cell.length_b   1.000
_cell.length_c   1.000
_cell.angle_alpha   90.00
_cell.angle_beta   90.00
_cell.angle_gamma   90.00
#
_symmetry.space_group_name_H-M   'P 1'
#
loop_
_entity.id
_entity.type
_entity.pdbx_description
1 polymer ?
#
loop_
_entity_poly.entity_id
_entity_poly.type
_entity_poly.pdbx_seq_one_letter_code
_entity_poly.pdbx_strand_id
1 'polypeptide(L)' 'MLGTFAPHREPYVYTLEEDTTPSGVLARGIYSAKLKFEDDDRRCHMELKYSFEIKKSR' A
#
# COMPACT_ATOMS: atom_id res chain seq x y z
N MET A 1 4.65 -9.97 3.72
CA MET A 1 5.53 -10.63 2.72
C MET A 1 4.62 -11.17 1.63
N LEU A 2 4.80 -10.80 0.37
CA LEU A 2 3.91 -11.24 -0.72
C LEU A 2 4.19 -12.69 -1.16
N GLY A 3 5.41 -13.18 -0.91
CA GLY A 3 5.87 -14.51 -1.29
C GLY A 3 6.81 -14.49 -2.50
N THR A 4 7.06 -15.67 -3.07
CA THR A 4 7.92 -15.86 -4.25
C THR A 4 7.05 -16.13 -5.47
N PHE A 5 7.25 -15.36 -6.54
CA PHE A 5 6.47 -15.47 -7.79
C PHE A 5 7.41 -15.86 -8.93
N ALA A 6 7.12 -16.96 -9.61
CA ALA A 6 7.88 -17.38 -10.79
C ALA A 6 7.49 -16.54 -12.02
N PRO A 7 8.31 -16.52 -13.09
CA PRO A 7 7.90 -15.88 -14.33
C PRO A 7 6.61 -16.51 -14.89
N HIS A 8 5.59 -15.68 -15.11
CA HIS A 8 4.31 -16.09 -15.67
C HIS A 8 3.84 -15.07 -16.70
N ARG A 9 3.09 -15.51 -17.72
CA ARG A 9 2.60 -14.62 -18.80
C ARG A 9 1.49 -13.70 -18.32
N GLU A 10 0.62 -14.20 -17.47
CA GLU A 10 -0.47 -13.42 -16.89
C GLU A 10 0.00 -12.71 -15.61
N PRO A 11 -0.56 -11.53 -15.29
CA PRO A 11 -0.18 -10.80 -14.10
C PRO A 11 -0.66 -11.52 -12.83
N TYR A 12 0.18 -11.51 -11.81
CA TYR A 12 -0.23 -11.95 -10.47
C TYR A 12 -1.14 -10.91 -9.82
N VAL A 13 -2.25 -11.39 -9.25
CA VAL A 13 -3.19 -10.56 -8.48
C VAL A 13 -3.07 -10.94 -7.01
N TYR A 14 -2.80 -9.95 -6.16
CA TYR A 14 -2.74 -10.12 -4.72
C TYR A 14 -3.68 -9.13 -4.04
N THR A 15 -4.57 -9.63 -3.21
CA THR A 15 -5.50 -8.82 -2.41
C THR A 15 -4.91 -8.66 -1.02
N LEU A 16 -4.74 -7.41 -0.58
CA LEU A 16 -4.32 -7.10 0.78
C LEU A 16 -5.47 -7.38 1.77
N GLU A 17 -5.12 -7.66 3.01
CA GLU A 17 -6.09 -7.74 4.10
C GLU A 17 -6.77 -6.38 4.31
N GLU A 18 -8.00 -6.40 4.83
CA GLU A 18 -8.73 -5.18 5.14
C GLU A 18 -8.06 -4.45 6.30
N ASP A 19 -7.92 -3.13 6.15
CA ASP A 19 -7.37 -2.25 7.18
C ASP A 19 -8.37 -1.15 7.53
N THR A 20 -8.33 -0.68 8.77
CA THR A 20 -9.27 0.32 9.29
C THR A 20 -8.60 1.70 9.35
N THR A 21 -9.17 2.67 8.65
CA THR A 21 -8.70 4.06 8.75
C THR A 21 -8.88 4.60 10.18
N PRO A 22 -7.88 5.30 10.75
CA PRO A 22 -8.02 5.86 12.10
C PRO A 22 -9.12 6.93 12.13
N SER A 23 -9.74 7.10 13.31
CA SER A 23 -10.86 8.01 13.50
C SER A 23 -10.64 8.97 14.67
N GLY A 24 -11.50 9.98 14.78
CA GLY A 24 -11.39 11.04 15.78
C GLY A 24 -10.88 12.36 15.21
N VAL A 25 -10.96 13.42 16.02
CA VAL A 25 -10.66 14.79 15.56
C VAL A 25 -9.22 14.94 15.10
N LEU A 26 -8.28 14.31 15.81
CA LEU A 26 -6.84 14.39 15.57
C LEU A 26 -6.35 13.48 14.43
N ALA A 27 -7.14 12.48 14.04
CA ALA A 27 -6.82 11.56 12.96
C ALA A 27 -7.31 12.05 11.58
N ARG A 28 -7.90 13.25 11.52
CA ARG A 28 -8.37 13.84 10.26
C ARG A 28 -7.29 14.72 9.65
N GLY A 29 -7.17 14.66 8.33
CA GLY A 29 -6.17 15.42 7.58
C GLY A 29 -5.65 14.67 6.37
N ILE A 30 -4.63 15.25 5.74
CA ILE A 30 -3.97 14.68 4.56
C ILE A 30 -2.77 13.84 5.02
N TYR A 31 -2.79 12.58 4.64
CA TYR A 31 -1.72 11.63 4.88
C TYR A 31 -0.92 11.44 3.59
N SER A 32 0.40 11.35 3.70
CA SER A 32 1.29 10.97 2.61
C SER A 32 1.93 9.64 2.96
N ALA A 33 1.90 8.72 2.02
CA ALA A 33 2.40 7.37 2.18
C ALA A 33 3.32 6.99 1.02
N LYS A 34 4.22 6.06 1.32
CA LYS A 34 5.21 5.54 0.38
C LYS A 34 5.13 4.03 0.38
N LEU A 35 4.84 3.46 -0.78
CA LEU A 35 4.81 2.02 -1.02
C LEU A 35 6.09 1.64 -1.78
N LYS A 36 6.78 0.61 -1.32
CA LYS A 36 7.99 0.08 -1.93
C LYS A 36 7.83 -1.42 -2.13
N PHE A 37 8.06 -1.89 -3.35
CA PHE A 37 8.13 -3.31 -3.69
C PHE A 37 9.60 -3.70 -3.78
N GLU A 38 10.04 -4.47 -2.80
CA GLU A 38 11.42 -4.93 -2.65
C GLU A 38 11.41 -6.43 -2.39
N ASP A 39 12.40 -7.12 -2.96
CA ASP A 39 12.64 -8.55 -2.74
C ASP A 39 13.76 -8.79 -1.70
N ASP A 40 14.00 -10.05 -1.39
CA ASP A 40 15.02 -10.45 -0.41
C ASP A 40 16.47 -10.15 -0.91
N ASP A 41 16.64 -9.94 -2.22
CA ASP A 41 17.90 -9.49 -2.86
C ASP A 41 18.10 -7.96 -2.78
N ARG A 42 17.20 -7.23 -2.10
CA ARG A 42 17.19 -5.76 -1.97
C ARG A 42 17.01 -5.02 -3.30
N ARG A 43 16.42 -5.66 -4.30
CA ARG A 43 16.06 -4.98 -5.55
C ARG A 43 14.72 -4.28 -5.39
N CYS A 44 14.71 -2.98 -5.65
CA CYS A 44 13.49 -2.20 -5.69
C CYS A 44 12.86 -2.33 -7.09
N HIS A 45 11.72 -3.02 -7.16
CA HIS A 45 10.98 -3.21 -8.42
C HIS A 45 10.03 -2.06 -8.71
N MET A 46 9.48 -1.45 -7.66
CA MET A 46 8.56 -0.32 -7.79
C MET A 46 8.56 0.52 -6.52
N GLU A 47 8.42 1.83 -6.69
CA GLU A 47 8.22 2.77 -5.60
C GLU A 47 7.09 3.75 -5.98
N LEU A 48 6.09 3.86 -5.11
CA LEU A 48 4.92 4.71 -5.31
C LEU A 48 4.75 5.64 -4.11
N LYS A 49 4.63 6.93 -4.39
CA LYS A 49 4.19 7.93 -3.41
C LYS A 49 2.74 8.27 -3.68
N TYR A 50 1.91 8.22 -2.65
CA TYR A 50 0.50 8.57 -2.75
C TYR A 50 0.07 9.36 -1.51
N SER A 51 -1.02 10.08 -1.64
CA SER A 51 -1.64 10.80 -0.53
C SER A 51 -3.13 10.53 -0.50
N PHE A 52 -3.71 10.58 0.69
CA PHE A 52 -5.14 10.41 0.90
C PHE A 52 -5.60 11.28 2.07
N GLU A 53 -6.88 11.64 2.08
CA GLU A 53 -7.46 12.50 3.11
C GLU A 53 -8.46 11.71 3.96
N ILE A 54 -8.29 11.76 5.28
CA ILE A 54 -9.26 11.25 6.23
C ILE A 54 -10.18 12.40 6.64
N LYS A 55 -11.44 12.32 6.20
CA LYS A 55 -12.50 13.29 6.51
C LYS A 55 -13.72 12.61 7.11
N LYS A 56 -14.50 13.36 7.89
CA LYS A 56 -15.79 12.87 8.38
C LYS A 56 -16.77 12.80 7.19
N SER A 57 -17.48 11.69 7.03
CA SER A 57 -18.64 11.67 6.12
C SER A 57 -19.65 12.71 6.59
N ARG A 58 -20.18 13.50 5.65
CA ARG A 58 -21.24 14.48 5.93
C ARG A 58 -22.53 13.77 6.33
#